data_AF-A0A2L2NW16-F1
#
_entry.id   AF-A0A2L2NW16-F1
#
_cell.length_a   1.000
_cell.length_b   1.000
_cell.length_c   1.000
_cell.angle_alpha   90.00
_cell.angle_beta   90.00
_cell.angle_gamma   90.00
#
_symmetry.space_group_name_H-M   'P 1'
#
loop_
_entity.id
_entity.type
_entity.pdbx_description
1 polymer ?
#
loop_
_entity_poly.entity_id
_entity_poly.type
_entity_poly.pdbx_seq_one_letter_code
_entity_poly.pdbx_strand_id
1 'polypeptide(L)'
;MRDILTYPNVINFLTSLADGDLNIATEFVWLIIAAALSMVGGAIGGMLLAGKDIGYQFSAMLGALFAPAGVIPAILLGLAALNLLTNY
;
A
#
# COMPACT_ATOMS: atom_id res chain seq x y z
N MET A 1 -2.52 27.30 7.01
CA MET A 1 -2.31 25.96 6.39
C MET A 1 -1.13 25.95 5.41
N ARG A 2 -0.89 27.01 4.63
CA ARG A 2 0.28 27.08 3.72
C ARG A 2 1.62 27.03 4.45
N ASP A 3 1.69 27.56 5.67
CA ASP A 3 2.95 27.66 6.43
C ASP A 3 3.54 26.29 6.82
N ILE A 4 2.70 25.25 7.00
CA ILE A 4 3.15 23.88 7.33
C ILE A 4 3.88 23.24 6.15
N LEU A 5 3.44 23.53 4.92
CA LEU A 5 4.02 22.99 3.69
C LEU A 5 5.31 23.72 3.26
N THR A 6 5.65 24.83 3.92
CA THR A 6 6.85 25.62 3.63
C THR A 6 8.02 25.29 4.57
N TYR A 7 7.83 24.43 5.58
CA TYR A 7 8.92 24.02 6.45
C TYR A 7 9.93 23.15 5.70
N PRO A 8 11.23 23.43 5.80
CA PRO A 8 12.27 22.69 5.07
C PRO A 8 12.20 21.18 5.29
N ASN A 9 11.89 20.75 6.51
CA ASN A 9 11.77 19.33 6.86
C ASN A 9 10.58 18.64 6.18
N VAL A 10 9.47 19.36 5.98
CA VAL A 10 8.27 18.82 5.31
C VAL A 10 8.51 18.72 3.82
N ILE A 11 9.16 19.73 3.22
CA ILE A 11 9.54 19.70 1.80
C ILE A 11 10.50 18.54 1.54
N ASN A 12 11.57 18.41 2.33
CA ASN A 12 12.54 17.32 2.19
C ASN A 12 11.89 15.94 2.33
N PHE A 13 10.94 15.79 3.27
CA PHE A 13 10.19 14.55 3.42
C PHE A 13 9.32 14.23 2.20
N LEU A 14 8.57 15.22 1.68
CA LEU A 14 7.74 15.04 0.49
C LEU A 14 8.56 14.76 -0.76
N THR A 15 9.72 15.41 -0.92
CA THR A 15 10.67 15.12 -2.01
C THR A 15 11.22 13.71 -1.89
N SER A 16 11.68 13.29 -0.70
CA SER A 16 12.15 11.92 -0.43
C SER A 16 11.06 10.86 -0.71
N LEU A 17 9.81 11.16 -0.36
CA LEU A 17 8.66 10.31 -0.66
C LEU A 17 8.38 10.18 -2.17
N ALA A 18 8.55 11.28 -2.92
CA ALA A 18 8.31 11.33 -4.36
C ALA A 18 9.46 10.73 -5.18
N ASP A 19 10.70 10.92 -4.73
CA ASP A 19 11.91 10.38 -5.38
C ASP A 19 12.09 8.88 -5.11
N GLY A 20 11.25 8.28 -4.26
CA GLY A 20 11.28 6.84 -3.98
C GLY A 20 12.45 6.44 -3.08
N ASP A 21 12.92 7.35 -2.25
CA ASP A 21 14.05 7.13 -1.36
C ASP A 21 13.69 6.10 -0.27
N LEU A 22 14.59 5.15 -0.02
CA LEU A 22 14.40 4.02 0.92
C LEU A 22 14.64 4.48 2.36
N ASN A 23 13.62 5.11 2.95
CA ASN A 23 13.59 5.53 4.34
C ASN A 23 12.38 4.91 5.04
N ILE A 24 12.53 4.46 6.28
CA ILE A 24 11.45 3.86 7.08
C ILE A 24 10.18 4.74 7.10
N ALA A 25 10.35 6.06 7.18
CA ALA A 25 9.22 6.99 7.20
C ALA A 25 8.50 7.06 5.84
N THR A 26 9.22 7.03 4.72
CA THR A 26 8.64 7.06 3.37
C THR A 26 8.01 5.71 3.03
N GLU A 27 8.67 4.61 3.38
CA GLU A 27 8.17 3.24 3.24
C GLU A 27 6.86 3.03 3.98
N PHE A 28 6.73 3.54 5.21
CA PHE A 28 5.50 3.40 5.98
C PHE A 28 4.31 4.11 5.32
N VAL A 29 4.54 5.31 4.75
CA VAL A 29 3.50 6.04 3.99
C VAL A 29 3.12 5.26 2.73
N TRP A 30 4.11 4.75 2.00
CA TRP A 30 3.85 3.93 0.82
C TRP A 30 3.10 2.63 1.14
N LEU A 31 3.38 2.01 2.29
CA LEU A 31 2.66 0.83 2.76
C LEU A 31 1.19 1.13 3.05
N ILE A 32 0.89 2.28 3.67
CA ILE A 32 -0.49 2.74 3.88
C ILE A 32 -1.20 2.96 2.53
N ILE A 33 -0.54 3.63 1.59
CA ILE A 33 -1.10 3.89 0.25
C ILE A 33 -1.35 2.56 -0.49
N ALA A 34 -0.40 1.64 -0.46
CA ALA A 34 -0.51 0.32 -1.08
C ALA A 34 -1.66 -0.49 -0.45
N ALA A 35 -1.78 -0.48 0.88
CA ALA A 35 -2.90 -1.12 1.57
C ALA A 35 -4.24 -0.51 1.15
N ALA A 36 -4.35 0.82 1.07
CA ALA A 36 -5.55 1.50 0.63
C ALA A 36 -5.94 1.16 -0.81
N LEU A 37 -4.99 1.20 -1.75
CA LEU A 37 -5.21 0.80 -3.13
C LEU A 37 -5.58 -0.68 -3.24
N SER A 38 -4.95 -1.54 -2.44
CA SER A 38 -5.27 -2.96 -2.37
C SER A 38 -6.69 -3.21 -1.87
N MET A 39 -7.18 -2.45 -0.90
CA MET A 39 -8.57 -2.58 -0.44
C MET A 39 -9.56 -2.27 -1.57
N VAL A 40 -9.29 -1.23 -2.36
CA VAL A 40 -10.15 -0.86 -3.50
C VAL A 40 -10.12 -1.95 -4.57
N GLY A 41 -8.93 -2.39 -4.99
CA GLY A 41 -8.77 -3.47 -5.96
C GLY A 41 -9.38 -4.78 -5.47
N GLY A 42 -9.19 -5.10 -4.20
CA GLY A 42 -9.76 -6.25 -3.51
C GLY A 42 -11.28 -6.22 -3.46
N ALA A 43 -11.88 -5.07 -3.11
CA ALA A 43 -13.32 -4.90 -3.08
C ALA A 43 -13.95 -5.13 -4.46
N ILE A 44 -13.35 -4.56 -5.51
CA ILE A 44 -13.79 -4.74 -6.90
C ILE A 44 -13.64 -6.22 -7.30
N GLY A 45 -12.49 -6.83 -6.99
CA GLY A 45 -12.24 -8.24 -7.25
C GLY A 45 -13.26 -9.15 -6.55
N GLY A 46 -13.54 -8.91 -5.27
CA GLY A 46 -14.56 -9.62 -4.51
C GLY A 46 -15.93 -9.53 -5.19
N MET A 47 -16.39 -8.31 -5.45
CA MET A 47 -17.67 -8.07 -6.14
C MET A 47 -17.78 -8.82 -7.47
N LEU A 48 -16.71 -8.86 -8.27
CA LEU A 48 -16.70 -9.58 -9.54
C LEU A 48 -16.72 -11.11 -9.37
N LEU A 49 -16.05 -11.62 -8.33
CA LEU A 49 -15.88 -13.06 -8.13
C LEU A 49 -17.09 -13.72 -7.46
N ALA A 50 -17.65 -13.09 -6.44
CA ALA A 50 -18.69 -13.69 -5.58
C ALA A 50 -19.88 -12.75 -5.32
N GLY A 51 -19.91 -11.54 -5.88
CA GLY A 51 -20.97 -10.57 -5.63
C GLY A 51 -22.37 -11.06 -6.00
N LYS A 52 -22.48 -11.95 -7.00
CA LYS A 52 -23.74 -12.58 -7.41
C LYS A 52 -24.24 -13.64 -6.43
N ASP A 53 -23.35 -14.26 -5.67
CA ASP A 53 -23.68 -15.43 -4.83
C ASP A 53 -23.91 -15.04 -3.37
N ILE A 54 -23.10 -14.11 -2.84
CA ILE A 54 -23.14 -13.71 -1.43
C ILE A 54 -23.53 -12.23 -1.24
N GLY A 55 -23.85 -11.54 -2.33
CA GLY A 55 -24.20 -10.12 -2.36
C GLY A 55 -22.99 -9.20 -2.51
N TYR A 56 -23.15 -8.14 -3.31
CA TYR A 56 -22.06 -7.22 -3.65
C TYR A 56 -21.41 -6.54 -2.44
N GLN A 57 -22.21 -6.10 -1.46
CA GLN A 57 -21.67 -5.41 -0.29
C GLN A 57 -20.81 -6.33 0.58
N PHE A 58 -21.28 -7.54 0.86
CA PHE A 58 -20.53 -8.50 1.68
C PHE A 58 -19.28 -8.98 0.96
N SER A 59 -19.40 -9.24 -0.35
CA SER A 59 -18.28 -9.61 -1.20
C SER A 59 -17.20 -8.51 -1.31
N ALA A 60 -17.62 -7.25 -1.42
CA ALA A 60 -16.72 -6.10 -1.38
C ALA A 60 -15.99 -5.99 -0.03
N MET A 61 -16.69 -6.20 1.09
CA MET A 61 -16.09 -6.19 2.42
C MET A 61 -15.00 -7.27 2.57
N LEU A 62 -15.30 -8.50 2.14
CA LEU A 62 -14.32 -9.59 2.18
C LEU A 62 -13.13 -9.32 1.27
N GLY A 63 -13.38 -8.87 0.04
CA GLY A 63 -12.33 -8.51 -0.90
C GLY A 63 -11.42 -7.40 -0.37
N ALA A 64 -12.00 -6.35 0.21
CA ALA A 64 -11.26 -5.26 0.83
C ALA A 64 -10.43 -5.72 2.03
N LEU A 65 -10.96 -6.63 2.86
CA LEU A 65 -10.28 -7.13 4.05
C LEU A 65 -9.09 -8.03 3.71
N PHE A 66 -9.27 -8.94 2.75
CA PHE A 66 -8.27 -9.97 2.44
C PHE A 66 -7.25 -9.57 1.38
N ALA A 67 -7.53 -8.55 0.54
CA ALA A 67 -6.53 -8.10 -0.43
C ALA A 67 -5.24 -7.56 0.24
N PRO A 68 -5.30 -6.71 1.29
CA PRO A 68 -4.10 -6.28 2.03
C PRO A 68 -3.35 -7.45 2.70
N ALA A 69 -4.07 -8.54 3.05
CA ALA A 69 -3.45 -9.73 3.63
C ALA A 69 -2.50 -10.45 2.66
N GLY A 70 -2.67 -10.28 1.34
CA GLY A 70 -1.70 -10.73 0.33
C GLY A 70 -0.58 -9.72 0.08
N VAL A 71 -0.86 -8.42 0.20
CA VAL A 71 0.10 -7.35 -0.07
C VAL A 71 1.21 -7.29 0.99
N ILE A 72 0.87 -7.40 2.28
CA ILE A 72 1.88 -7.31 3.35
C ILE A 72 2.94 -8.43 3.22
N PRO A 73 2.58 -9.72 3.07
CA PRO A 73 3.56 -10.78 2.83
C PRO A 73 4.35 -10.58 1.53
N ALA A 74 3.72 -10.11 0.45
CA ALA A 74 4.41 -9.84 -0.81
C ALA A 74 5.49 -8.76 -0.67
N ILE A 75 5.21 -7.69 0.10
CA ILE A 75 6.19 -6.65 0.42
C ILE A 75 7.37 -7.24 1.21
N LEU A 76 7.11 -8.04 2.24
CA LEU A 76 8.17 -8.70 3.03
C LEU A 76 9.04 -9.63 2.17
N LEU A 77 8.42 -10.42 1.30
CA LEU A 77 9.13 -11.30 0.38
C LEU A 77 9.94 -10.50 -0.65
N GLY A 78 9.40 -9.39 -1.17
CA GLY A 78 10.10 -8.51 -2.09
C GLY A 78 11.34 -7.87 -1.46
N LEU A 79 11.23 -7.39 -0.22
CA LEU A 79 12.35 -6.86 0.57
C LEU A 79 13.40 -7.93 0.83
N ALA A 80 12.99 -9.15 1.22
CA ALA A 80 13.91 -10.25 1.42
C ALA A 80 14.65 -10.64 0.13
N ALA A 81 13.96 -10.67 -1.00
CA ALA A 81 14.58 -10.93 -2.30
C ALA A 81 15.56 -9.81 -2.69
N LEU A 82 15.16 -8.54 -2.59
CA LEU A 82 16.04 -7.39 -2.83
C LEU A 82 17.32 -7.45 -1.98
N ASN A 83 17.18 -7.78 -0.70
CA ASN A 83 18.30 -7.93 0.21
C ASN A 83 19.25 -9.06 -0.25
N LEU A 84 18.71 -10.20 -0.66
CA LEU A 84 19.50 -11.33 -1.16
C LEU A 84 20.24 -10.97 -2.45
N LEU A 85 19.58 -10.29 -3.40
CA LEU A 85 20.20 -9.88 -4.66
C LEU A 85 21.26 -8.77 -4.48
N THR A 86 21.09 -7.89 -3.50
CA THR A 86 22.05 -6.79 -3.25
C THR A 86 23.29 -7.26 -2.50
N ASN A 87 23.18 -8.32 -1.70
CA ASN A 87 24.30 -8.89 -0.92
C ASN A 87 25.00 -10.09 -1.61
N TYR A 88 24.78 -10.29 -2.91
CA TYR A 88 25.47 -11.28 -3.74
C TYR A 88 26.50 -10.60 -4.65
#